data_AF-A0A972NAT4-F1
#
_entry.id   AF-A0A972NAT4-F1
#
_cell.length_a   1.000
_cell.length_b   1.000
_cell.length_c   1.000
_cell.angle_alpha   90.00
_cell.angle_beta   90.00
_cell.angle_gamma   90.00
#
_symmetry.space_group_name_H-M   'P 1'
#
loop_
_entity.id
_entity.type
_entity.pdbx_description
1 polymer ?
#
loop_
_entity_poly.entity_id
_entity_poly.type
_entity_poly.pdbx_seq_one_letter_code
_entity_poly.pdbx_strand_id
1 'polypeptide(L)'
;MGRIRRVVLILIILYLLVGLGFHWQWKQAQHACDDLLRARGEFVEPEIFPVLGIFFDMTWWPVYAAANVYHTGRVFATPCDRAVR
;
A
#
# COMPACT_ATOMS: atom_id res chain seq x y z
N MET A 1 11.65 -25.76 22.01
CA MET A 1 11.87 -24.84 20.86
C MET A 1 10.94 -25.03 19.65
N GLY A 2 10.55 -26.25 19.24
CA GLY A 2 9.80 -26.46 17.98
C GLY A 2 8.37 -25.88 17.91
N ARG A 3 7.69 -25.65 19.04
CA ARG A 3 6.34 -25.03 19.06
C ARG A 3 6.40 -23.51 18.90
N ILE A 4 7.33 -22.85 19.62
CA ILE A 4 7.54 -21.39 19.53
C ILE A 4 7.97 -21.00 18.12
N ARG A 5 8.93 -21.71 17.52
CA ARG A 5 9.36 -21.47 16.13
C ARG A 5 8.18 -21.55 15.14
N ARG A 6 7.28 -22.52 15.31
CA ARG A 6 6.09 -22.65 14.46
C ARG A 6 5.13 -21.48 14.63
N VAL A 7 4.85 -21.07 15.86
CA VAL A 7 3.97 -19.92 16.13
C VAL A 7 4.54 -18.65 15.50
N VAL A 8 5.83 -18.38 15.70
CA VAL A 8 6.49 -17.20 15.12
C VAL A 8 6.43 -17.21 13.59
N LEU A 9 6.67 -18.36 12.96
CA LEU A 9 6.56 -18.49 11.50
C LEU A 9 5.15 -18.22 11.00
N ILE A 10 4.13 -18.75 11.69
CA ILE A 10 2.72 -18.49 11.34
C ILE A 10 2.41 -17.00 11.42
N LEU A 11 2.83 -16.32 12.49
CA LEU A 11 2.61 -14.88 12.66
C LEU A 11 3.30 -14.06 11.56
N ILE A 12 4.54 -14.42 11.19
CA ILE A 12 5.26 -13.76 10.08
C ILE A 12 4.51 -13.95 8.77
N ILE A 13 4.07 -15.17 8.46
CA ILE A 13 3.31 -15.46 7.24
C ILE A 13 2.02 -14.64 7.21
N LEU A 14 1.25 -14.65 8.30
CA LEU A 14 0.01 -13.88 8.40
C LEU A 14 0.27 -12.37 8.21
N TYR A 15 1.32 -11.84 8.84
CA TYR A 15 1.71 -10.44 8.69
C TYR A 15 2.02 -10.08 7.23
N LEU A 16 2.81 -10.91 6.54
CA LEU A 16 3.17 -10.69 5.14
C LEU A 16 1.97 -10.83 4.20
N LEU A 17 1.03 -11.74 4.49
CA LEU A 17 -0.21 -11.88 3.71
C LEU A 17 -1.11 -10.64 3.84
N VAL A 18 -1.20 -10.04 5.04
CA VAL A 18 -1.91 -8.78 5.23
C VAL A 18 -1.23 -7.66 4.43
N GLY A 19 0.10 -7.57 4.50
CA GLY A 19 0.86 -6.59 3.73
C GLY A 19 0.74 -6.77 2.21
N LEU A 20 0.63 -8.01 1.73
CA LEU A 20 0.33 -8.29 0.31
C LEU A 20 -1.07 -7.81 -0.08
N GLY A 21 -2.06 -8.04 0.78
CA GLY A 21 -3.41 -7.50 0.59
C GLY A 21 -3.43 -5.97 0.57
N PHE A 22 -2.65 -5.33 1.44
CA PHE A 22 -2.46 -3.88 1.45
C PHE A 22 -1.88 -3.38 0.13
N HIS A 23 -0.82 -4.01 -0.38
CA HIS A 23 -0.20 -3.65 -1.66
C HIS A 23 -1.21 -3.72 -2.82
N TRP A 24 -2.01 -4.80 -2.90
CA TRP A 24 -3.03 -4.94 -3.93
C TRP A 24 -4.05 -3.80 -3.86
N GLN A 25 -4.65 -3.57 -2.68
CA GLN A 25 -5.66 -2.51 -2.51
C GLN A 25 -5.10 -1.13 -2.83
N TRP A 26 -3.85 -0.86 -2.43
CA TRP A 26 -3.14 0.36 -2.77
C TRP A 26 -2.99 0.53 -4.30
N LYS A 27 -2.53 -0.51 -5.01
CA LYS A 27 -2.41 -0.47 -6.48
C LYS A 27 -3.74 -0.22 -7.17
N GLN A 28 -4.83 -0.80 -6.68
CA GLN A 28 -6.16 -0.52 -7.23
C GLN A 28 -6.56 0.94 -7.07
N ALA A 29 -6.35 1.52 -5.88
CA ALA A 29 -6.60 2.93 -5.64
C ALA A 29 -5.72 3.82 -6.52
N GLN A 30 -4.43 3.48 -6.66
CA GLN A 30 -3.49 4.20 -7.52
C GLN A 30 -3.95 4.18 -8.98
N HIS A 31 -4.29 3.01 -9.53
CA HIS A 31 -4.76 2.90 -10.91
C HIS A 31 -6.02 3.73 -11.16
N ALA A 32 -6.98 3.71 -10.24
CA ALA A 32 -8.18 4.54 -10.34
C ALA A 32 -7.84 6.05 -10.33
N CYS A 33 -6.87 6.47 -9.51
CA CYS A 33 -6.38 7.85 -9.51
C CYS A 33 -5.63 8.20 -10.81
N ASP A 34 -4.77 7.31 -11.29
CA ASP A 34 -4.02 7.52 -12.54
C ASP A 34 -4.96 7.68 -13.74
N ASP A 35 -6.06 6.91 -13.78
CA ASP A 35 -7.10 7.05 -14.81
C ASP A 35 -7.75 8.44 -14.77
N LEU A 36 -8.04 8.95 -13.56
CA LEU A 36 -8.58 10.30 -13.37
C LEU A 36 -7.57 11.39 -13.78
N LEU A 37 -6.30 11.25 -13.40
CA LEU A 37 -5.23 12.19 -13.77
C LEU A 37 -5.01 12.20 -15.28
N ARG A 38 -4.98 11.03 -15.93
CA ARG A 38 -4.91 10.91 -17.40
C ARG A 38 -6.08 11.58 -18.08
N ALA A 39 -7.31 11.41 -17.57
CA ALA A 39 -8.50 12.07 -18.11
C ALA A 39 -8.44 13.60 -17.99
N ARG A 40 -7.73 14.14 -16.99
CA ARG A 40 -7.51 15.57 -16.79
C ARG A 40 -6.30 16.13 -17.56
N GLY A 41 -5.53 15.27 -18.22
CA GLY A 41 -4.26 15.64 -18.85
C GLY A 41 -3.15 15.98 -17.83
N GLU A 42 -3.30 15.54 -16.59
CA GLU A 42 -2.31 15.72 -15.52
C GLU A 42 -1.21 14.65 -15.63
N PHE A 43 -0.03 14.96 -15.08
CA PHE A 43 1.10 14.04 -15.04
C PHE A 43 0.76 12.79 -14.21
N VAL A 44 1.05 11.62 -14.77
CA VAL A 44 0.98 10.33 -14.06
C VAL A 44 2.38 9.79 -13.86
N GLU A 45 2.73 9.56 -12.60
CA GLU A 45 4.07 9.09 -12.24
C GLU A 45 4.27 7.64 -12.70
N PRO A 46 5.29 7.35 -13.53
CA PRO A 46 5.59 6.00 -13.95
C PRO A 46 6.15 5.18 -12.78
N GLU A 47 5.79 3.90 -12.73
CA GLU A 47 6.28 3.00 -11.69
C GLU A 47 7.74 2.60 -11.94
N ILE A 48 8.66 3.20 -11.18
CA ILE A 48 10.12 3.01 -11.38
C ILE A 48 10.62 1.71 -10.73
N PHE A 49 10.01 1.27 -9.62
CA PHE A 49 10.47 0.10 -8.86
C PHE A 49 9.31 -0.82 -8.41
N PRO A 50 8.68 -1.56 -9.34
CA PRO A 50 7.47 -2.34 -9.04
C PRO A 50 7.72 -3.45 -8.01
N VAL A 51 8.85 -4.17 -8.14
CA VAL A 51 9.19 -5.27 -7.22
C VAL A 51 9.54 -4.74 -5.83
N LEU A 52 10.30 -3.65 -5.77
CA LEU A 52 10.69 -3.04 -4.51
C LEU A 52 9.46 -2.50 -3.78
N GLY A 53 8.51 -1.89 -4.50
CA GLY A 53 7.23 -1.43 -3.97
C GLY A 53 6.48 -2.54 -3.22
N ILE A 54 6.34 -3.73 -3.82
CA ILE A 54 5.70 -4.88 -3.18
C ILE A 54 6.40 -5.23 -1.85
N PHE A 55 7.74 -5.34 -1.85
CA PHE A 55 8.48 -5.70 -0.64
C PHE A 55 8.32 -4.65 0.47
N PHE A 56 8.34 -3.36 0.12
CA PHE A 56 8.14 -2.29 1.10
C PHE A 56 6.72 -2.31 1.67
N ASP A 57 5.70 -2.46 0.83
CA ASP A 57 4.32 -2.53 1.30
C ASP A 57 4.10 -3.76 2.19
N MET A 58 4.61 -4.92 1.81
CA MET A 58 4.47 -6.15 2.61
C MET A 58 5.12 -6.03 4.00
N THR A 59 6.21 -5.26 4.11
CA THR A 59 6.98 -5.12 5.36
C THR A 59 6.56 -3.94 6.21
N TRP A 60 6.17 -2.82 5.60
CA TRP A 60 5.89 -1.54 6.27
C TRP A 60 4.43 -1.10 6.20
N TRP A 61 3.50 -1.94 5.72
CA TRP A 61 2.08 -1.61 5.64
C TRP A 61 1.47 -0.98 6.90
N PRO A 62 1.82 -1.33 8.16
CA PRO A 62 1.19 -0.71 9.33
C PRO A 62 1.58 0.77 9.46
N VAL A 63 2.84 1.08 9.14
CA VAL A 63 3.37 2.45 9.17
C VAL A 63 2.71 3.28 8.08
N TYR A 64 2.62 2.74 6.86
CA TYR A 64 1.95 3.41 5.76
C TYR A 64 0.45 3.62 6.02
N ALA A 65 -0.25 2.60 6.48
CA ALA A 65 -1.67 2.70 6.84
C ALA A 65 -1.91 3.77 7.92
N ALA A 66 -1.11 3.76 8.99
CA ALA A 66 -1.22 4.75 10.06
C ALA A 66 -0.92 6.17 9.57
N ALA A 67 0.16 6.36 8.80
CA ALA A 67 0.54 7.65 8.25
C ALA A 67 -0.53 8.20 7.28
N ASN A 68 -1.04 7.34 6.41
CA ASN A 68 -2.10 7.69 5.46
C ASN A 68 -3.37 8.12 6.20
N VAL A 69 -3.83 7.33 7.17
CA VAL A 69 -5.01 7.70 7.98
C VAL A 69 -4.78 9.02 8.72
N TYR A 70 -3.60 9.23 9.29
CA TYR A 70 -3.27 10.46 10.01
C TYR A 70 -3.30 11.70 9.09
N HIS A 71 -2.77 11.59 7.86
CA HIS A 71 -2.63 12.74 6.97
C HIS A 71 -3.86 12.98 6.06
N THR A 72 -4.55 11.93 5.64
CA THR A 72 -5.64 12.02 4.64
C THR A 72 -6.97 11.44 5.13
N GLY A 73 -6.99 10.76 6.28
CA GLY A 73 -8.17 10.05 6.78
C GLY A 73 -8.49 8.76 6.03
N ARG A 74 -7.64 8.33 5.08
CA ARG A 74 -7.81 7.11 4.28
C ARG A 74 -6.62 6.18 4.45
N VAL A 75 -6.87 4.87 4.47
CA VAL A 75 -5.79 3.86 4.53
C VAL A 75 -5.01 3.81 3.21
N PHE A 76 -5.73 3.89 2.08
CA PHE A 76 -5.16 3.87 0.73
C PHE A 76 -5.23 5.29 0.13
N ALA A 77 -4.27 6.13 0.51
CA ALA A 77 -4.21 7.55 0.16
C ALA A 77 -3.47 7.83 -1.16
N THR A 78 -4.13 8.35 -2.17
CA THR A 78 -3.56 8.68 -3.49
C THR A 78 -3.38 10.20 -3.67
N PRO A 79 -2.66 10.68 -4.71
CA PRO A 79 -2.60 12.10 -5.05
C PRO A 79 -3.99 12.74 -5.23
N CYS A 80 -4.95 11.97 -5.74
CA CYS A 80 -6.33 12.39 -5.93
C CYS A 80 -7.06 12.73 -4.62
N ASP A 81 -6.60 12.22 -3.47
CA ASP A 81 -7.18 12.56 -2.16
C ASP A 81 -6.78 13.95 -1.66
N ARG A 82 -5.71 14.53 -2.21
CA ARG A 82 -5.28 15.90 -1.88
C ARG A 82 -5.89 16.95 -2.82
N ALA A 83 -6.29 16.57 -4.03
CA ALA A 83 -6.88 17.48 -5.02
C ALA A 83 -8.32 17.95 -4.67
N VAL A 84 -8.89 17.50 -3.56
CA VAL A 84 -10.27 17.80 -3.12
C VAL A 84 -10.29 18.73 -1.88
N ARG A 85 -9.16 19.34 -1.51
CA ARG A 85 -9.12 20.41 -0.48
C ARG A 85 -8.87 21.77 -1.10
#